data_AF-A0A2G9PC32-F1
#
_entry.id   AF-A0A2G9PC32-F1
#
_cell.length_a   1.000
_cell.length_b   1.000
_cell.length_c   1.000
_cell.angle_alpha   90.00
_cell.angle_beta   90.00
_cell.angle_gamma   90.00
#
_symmetry.space_group_name_H-M   'P 1'
#
loop_
_entity.id
_entity.type
_entity.pdbx_description
1 polymer ?
#
loop_
_entity_poly.entity_id
_entity_poly.type
_entity_poly.pdbx_seq_one_letter_code
_entity_poly.pdbx_strand_id
1 'polypeptide(L)'
;SQEEISAEKVIIEKRDGTVTIIENPSVIRIKMQGQTSFQISGEVSEKSKEVKISSEDIKTIIEKTGCSEKKARQSLEKTRDLAESILELS
;
A
#
# COMPACT_ATOMS: atom_id res chain seq x y z
N SER A 1 21.33 11.51 -23.63
CA SER A 1 21.88 12.48 -22.65
C SER A 1 21.44 12.09 -21.26
N GLN A 2 22.23 12.47 -20.23
CA GLN A 2 21.86 12.31 -18.83
C GLN A 2 21.52 13.68 -18.24
N GLU A 3 20.51 13.74 -17.38
CA GLU A 3 20.02 14.98 -16.76
C GLU A 3 19.55 14.70 -15.35
N GLU A 4 20.02 15.52 -14.39
CA GLU A 4 19.56 15.46 -13.01
C GLU A 4 18.19 16.13 -12.86
N ILE A 5 17.31 15.49 -12.11
CA ILE A 5 15.97 16.00 -11.78
C ILE A 5 15.93 16.29 -10.28
N SER A 6 15.73 17.56 -9.93
CA SER A 6 15.40 17.95 -8.56
C SER A 6 13.96 17.54 -8.27
N ALA A 7 13.78 16.58 -7.36
CA ALA A 7 12.48 16.06 -6.96
C ALA A 7 12.41 15.99 -5.43
N GLU A 8 11.26 16.33 -4.86
CA GLU A 8 11.03 16.19 -3.41
C GLU A 8 10.63 14.76 -3.03
N LYS A 9 10.00 14.02 -3.96
CA LYS A 9 9.44 12.69 -3.72
C LYS A 9 9.29 11.89 -5.01
N VAL A 10 9.48 10.57 -4.92
CA VAL A 10 9.07 9.62 -5.99
C VAL A 10 8.01 8.67 -5.44
N ILE A 11 6.94 8.48 -6.21
CA ILE A 11 5.86 7.55 -5.89
C ILE A 11 5.78 6.52 -7.02
N ILE A 12 5.89 5.24 -6.66
CA ILE A 12 5.77 4.12 -7.60
C ILE A 12 4.51 3.33 -7.23
N GLU A 13 3.46 3.48 -8.04
CA GLU A 13 2.24 2.67 -7.94
C GLU A 13 2.46 1.31 -8.60
N LYS A 14 2.41 0.24 -7.81
CA LYS A 14 2.61 -1.11 -8.30
C LYS A 14 1.29 -1.77 -8.70
N ARG A 15 1.37 -2.73 -9.61
CA ARG A 15 0.21 -3.49 -10.11
C ARG A 15 -0.48 -4.33 -9.04
N ASP A 16 0.25 -4.72 -7.98
CA ASP A 16 -0.29 -5.44 -6.83
C ASP A 16 -1.05 -4.53 -5.84
N GLY A 17 -1.16 -3.23 -6.14
CA GLY A 17 -1.84 -2.24 -5.32
C GLY A 17 -0.99 -1.68 -4.19
N THR A 18 0.28 -2.10 -4.06
CA THR A 18 1.23 -1.45 -3.15
C THR A 18 1.80 -0.17 -3.78
N VAL A 19 2.26 0.74 -2.95
CA VAL A 19 2.87 2.00 -3.33
C VAL A 19 4.23 2.09 -2.65
N THR A 20 5.29 2.24 -3.44
CA THR A 20 6.62 2.58 -2.91
C THR A 20 6.77 4.09 -2.93
N ILE A 21 7.18 4.66 -1.79
CA ILE A 21 7.46 6.08 -1.64
C ILE A 21 8.95 6.23 -1.35
N ILE A 22 9.63 7.07 -2.14
CA ILE A 22 11.05 7.40 -1.97
C ILE A 22 11.13 8.88 -1.60
N GLU A 23 11.51 9.15 -0.35
CA GLU A 23 11.74 10.49 0.18
C GLU A 23 13.21 10.90 -0.05
N ASN A 24 13.45 12.22 -0.12
CA ASN A 24 14.77 12.81 -0.41
C ASN A 24 15.46 12.17 -1.63
N PRO A 25 14.79 12.04 -2.80
CA PRO A 25 15.31 11.26 -3.90
C PRO A 25 16.42 11.99 -4.66
N SER A 26 17.43 11.24 -5.10
CA SER A 26 18.33 11.64 -6.19
C SER A 26 17.86 10.97 -7.48
N VAL A 27 17.51 11.77 -8.50
CA VAL A 27 16.89 11.27 -9.74
C VAL A 27 17.72 11.69 -10.95
N ILE A 28 18.11 10.72 -11.78
CA ILE A 28 18.81 10.95 -13.05
C ILE A 28 17.97 10.40 -14.20
N ARG A 29 17.62 11.25 -15.16
CA ARG A 29 16.96 10.88 -16.41
C ARG A 29 18.00 10.59 -17.49
N ILE A 30 17.87 9.44 -18.15
CA ILE A 30 18.75 9.00 -19.22
C ILE A 30 17.92 8.84 -20.50
N LYS A 31 18.25 9.59 -21.55
CA LYS A 31 17.63 9.46 -22.88
C LYS A 31 18.56 8.72 -23.84
N MET A 32 18.11 7.58 -24.36
CA MET A 32 18.81 6.75 -25.35
C MET A 32 17.85 6.32 -26.45
N GLN A 33 18.15 6.66 -27.72
CA GLN A 33 17.45 6.15 -28.91
C GLN A 33 15.91 5.99 -28.76
N GLY A 34 15.22 7.07 -28.40
CA GLY A 34 13.76 7.08 -28.24
C GLY A 34 13.23 6.51 -26.93
N GLN A 35 14.07 5.89 -26.11
CA GLN A 35 13.75 5.44 -24.75
C GLN A 35 14.24 6.43 -23.70
N THR A 36 13.44 6.60 -22.65
CA THR A 36 13.80 7.36 -21.46
C THR A 36 13.81 6.41 -20.27
N SER A 37 14.93 6.32 -19.56
CA SER A 37 15.05 5.60 -18.29
C SER A 37 15.37 6.57 -17.16
N PHE A 38 15.10 6.13 -15.93
CA PHE A 38 15.39 6.89 -14.72
C PHE A 38 16.19 6.02 -13.76
N GLN A 39 17.21 6.60 -13.15
CA GLN A 39 17.91 6.02 -12.00
C GLN A 39 17.50 6.84 -10.77
N ILE A 40 16.99 6.15 -9.74
CA ILE A 40 16.42 6.77 -8.55
C ILE A 40 17.05 6.10 -7.32
N SER A 41 17.54 6.90 -6.39
CA SER A 41 17.97 6.49 -5.05
C SER A 41 17.38 7.42 -3.99
N GLY A 42 17.23 6.96 -2.75
CA GLY A 42 16.68 7.74 -1.64
C GLY A 42 16.20 6.85 -0.50
N GLU A 43 15.45 7.43 0.42
CA GLU A 43 14.87 6.74 1.58
C GLU A 43 13.57 6.04 1.17
N VAL A 44 13.59 4.70 1.11
CA VAL A 44 12.50 3.90 0.56
C VAL A 44 11.56 3.44 1.67
N SER A 45 10.26 3.68 1.49
CA SER A 45 9.19 3.12 2.29
C SER A 45 8.14 2.45 1.41
N GLU A 46 7.54 1.36 1.89
CA GLU A 46 6.42 0.71 1.23
C GLU A 46 5.15 0.95 2.02
N LYS A 47 4.14 1.49 1.35
CA LYS A 47 2.77 1.45 1.82
C LYS A 47 2.05 0.42 0.98
N SER A 48 1.67 -0.70 1.56
CA SER A 48 0.50 -1.40 1.05
C SER A 48 -0.64 -0.39 1.02
N LYS A 49 -1.57 -0.47 0.04
CA LYS A 49 -2.91 0.04 0.29
C LYS A 49 -3.37 -0.68 1.56
N GLU A 50 -3.14 -0.08 2.71
CA GLU A 50 -3.77 -0.47 3.94
C GLU A 50 -5.24 -0.41 3.57
N VAL A 51 -5.84 -1.59 3.41
CA VAL A 51 -7.28 -1.72 3.52
C VAL A 51 -7.58 -0.95 4.78
N LYS A 52 -8.34 0.14 4.66
CA LYS A 52 -8.75 0.93 5.82
C LYS A 52 -9.61 -0.01 6.65
N ILE A 53 -8.96 -0.80 7.48
CA ILE A 53 -9.62 -1.64 8.47
C ILE A 53 -10.16 -0.62 9.46
N SER A 54 -11.41 -0.25 9.25
CA SER A 54 -12.10 0.66 10.13
C SER A 54 -12.27 -0.04 11.47
N SER A 55 -12.02 0.69 12.55
CA SER A 55 -12.37 0.22 13.89
C SER A 55 -13.88 -0.05 14.02
N GLU A 56 -14.71 0.58 13.18
CA GLU A 56 -16.16 0.31 13.09
C GLU A 56 -16.46 -1.05 12.46
N ASP A 57 -15.71 -1.46 11.43
CA ASP A 57 -15.87 -2.78 10.80
C ASP A 57 -15.45 -3.89 11.78
N ILE A 58 -14.34 -3.68 12.50
CA ILE A 58 -13.90 -4.60 13.56
C ILE A 58 -14.97 -4.72 14.64
N LYS A 59 -15.54 -3.60 15.13
CA LYS A 59 -16.61 -3.63 16.13
C LYS A 59 -17.83 -4.38 15.61
N THR A 60 -18.24 -4.11 14.38
CA THR A 60 -19.39 -4.79 13.76
C THR A 60 -19.18 -6.30 13.69
N ILE A 61 -17.98 -6.76 13.34
CA ILE A 61 -17.64 -8.19 13.36
C ILE A 61 -17.75 -8.76 14.77
N ILE A 62 -17.13 -8.11 15.76
CA ILE A 62 -17.16 -8.56 17.16
C ILE A 62 -18.60 -8.64 17.66
N GLU A 63 -19.43 -7.64 17.38
CA GLU A 63 -20.84 -7.60 17.79
C GLU A 63 -21.68 -8.68 17.12
N LYS A 64 -21.40 -9.03 15.85
CA LYS A 64 -22.16 -10.05 15.11
C LYS A 64 -21.71 -11.48 15.37
N THR A 65 -20.43 -11.68 15.68
CA THR A 65 -19.81 -13.02 15.76
C THR A 65 -19.38 -13.40 17.18
N GLY A 66 -19.27 -12.44 18.10
CA GLY A 66 -18.74 -12.65 19.44
C GLY A 66 -17.25 -12.99 19.50
N CYS A 67 -16.52 -12.87 18.38
CA CYS A 67 -15.09 -13.18 18.35
C CYS A 67 -14.24 -12.10 19.03
N SER A 68 -12.95 -12.40 19.25
CA SER A 68 -12.02 -11.41 19.79
C SER A 68 -11.59 -10.41 18.72
N GLU A 69 -11.22 -9.20 19.14
CA GLU A 69 -10.72 -8.14 18.25
C GLU A 69 -9.58 -8.62 17.35
N LYS A 70 -8.68 -9.46 17.90
CA LYS A 70 -7.59 -10.06 17.14
C LYS A 70 -8.10 -10.96 16.00
N LYS A 71 -9.14 -11.77 16.25
CA LYS A 71 -9.75 -12.62 15.21
C LYS A 71 -10.51 -11.80 14.18
N ALA A 72 -11.28 -10.81 14.61
CA ALA A 72 -11.98 -9.89 13.72
C ALA A 72 -11.01 -9.17 12.76
N ARG A 73 -9.89 -8.65 13.31
CA ARG A 73 -8.85 -7.99 12.52
C ARG A 73 -8.21 -8.94 11.50
N GLN A 74 -7.82 -10.14 11.93
CA GLN A 74 -7.22 -11.14 11.05
C GLN A 74 -8.15 -11.58 9.92
N SER A 75 -9.44 -11.77 10.21
CA SER A 75 -10.42 -12.09 9.18
C SER A 75 -10.57 -10.95 8.19
N LEU A 76 -10.74 -9.70 8.66
CA LEU A 76 -10.90 -8.55 7.77
C LEU A 76 -9.63 -8.24 6.94
N GLU A 77 -8.44 -8.54 7.48
CA GLU A 77 -7.17 -8.50 6.72
C GLU A 77 -7.13 -9.53 5.59
N LYS A 78 -7.74 -10.70 5.81
CA LYS A 78 -7.75 -11.84 4.88
C LYS A 78 -8.83 -11.70 3.80
N THR A 79 -10.07 -11.43 4.20
CA THR A 79 -11.23 -11.33 3.30
C THR A 79 -11.28 -9.97 2.61
N ARG A 80 -10.83 -8.90 3.31
CA ARG A 80 -10.99 -7.50 2.89
C ARG A 80 -12.45 -7.11 2.65
N ASP A 81 -13.39 -7.88 3.20
CA ASP A 81 -14.85 -7.68 3.09
C ASP A 81 -15.51 -7.97 4.45
N LEU A 82 -16.31 -7.01 4.92
CA LEU A 82 -16.99 -7.08 6.21
C LEU A 82 -17.99 -8.24 6.27
N ALA A 83 -18.80 -8.42 5.22
CA ALA A 83 -19.82 -9.45 5.19
C ALA A 83 -19.18 -10.85 5.11
N GLU A 84 -18.15 -11.00 4.29
CA GLU A 84 -17.39 -12.24 4.19
C GLU A 84 -16.69 -12.59 5.50
N SER A 85 -16.12 -11.60 6.20
CA SER A 85 -15.56 -11.80 7.54
C SER A 85 -16.59 -12.21 8.59
N ILE A 86 -17.79 -11.62 8.56
CA ILE A 86 -18.87 -12.02 9.48
C ILE A 86 -19.27 -13.47 9.19
N LEU A 87 -19.40 -13.86 7.92
CA LEU A 87 -19.76 -15.23 7.52
C LEU A 87 -18.66 -16.25 7.87
N GLU A 88 -17.38 -15.89 7.77
CA GLU A 88 -16.26 -16.76 8.14
C GLU A 88 -16.23 -17.05 9.65
N LEU A 89 -16.63 -16.06 10.47
CA LEU A 89 -16.47 -16.08 11.93
C LEU A 89 -17.76 -16.39 12.71
N SER A 90 -18.91 -16.48 12.04
CA SER A 90 -20.21 -16.85 12.61
C SER A 90 -20.36 -18.34 12.87
#